data_AF-A0A965QUU1-F1
#
_entry.id   AF-A0A965QUU1-F1
#
_cell.length_a   1.000
_cell.length_b   1.000
_cell.length_c   1.000
_cell.angle_alpha   90.00
_cell.angle_beta   90.00
_cell.angle_gamma   90.00
#
_symmetry.space_group_name_H-M   'P 1'
#
loop_
_entity.id
_entity.type
_entity.pdbx_description
1 polymer ?
#
loop_
_entity_poly.entity_id
_entity_poly.type
_entity_poly.pdbx_seq_one_letter_code
_entity_poly.pdbx_strand_id
1 'polypeptide(L)'
;MAADAAPEEDATRDFSPMVARVRLPSAWRCVVIVGREAVGLHGDAEKAAFGRLPPMPAEISGELARIALLDLLPAAVEGKFIEFSLAVRKYGALAGKPFEQESRQLPYAQATVQLLELLSELGAVGCAQSSWGPAVMACCESLDAAGRLVDQLDALRMLRHHDVVIARFDSQGAMLRVVE
;
A
#
# COMPACT_ATOMS: atom_id res chain seq x y z
N MET A 1 15.44 19.81 34.26
CA MET A 1 14.00 20.13 34.31
C MET A 1 13.62 20.63 32.94
N ALA A 2 13.18 19.72 32.07
CA ALA A 2 12.66 20.09 30.75
C ALA A 2 11.19 20.46 30.94
N ALA A 3 10.82 21.64 30.47
CA ALA A 3 9.46 22.13 30.52
C ALA A 3 8.55 21.21 29.71
N ASP A 4 7.53 20.72 30.40
CA ASP A 4 6.41 19.95 29.87
C ASP A 4 5.68 20.87 28.86
N ALA A 5 5.76 20.55 27.57
CA ALA A 5 4.96 21.24 26.57
C ALA A 5 3.53 20.74 26.73
N ALA A 6 2.65 21.59 27.25
CA ALA A 6 1.23 21.31 27.35
C ALA A 6 0.67 20.85 26.00
N PRO A 7 -0.27 19.89 25.98
CA PRO A 7 -0.85 19.43 24.73
C PRO A 7 -1.62 20.59 24.10
N GLU A 8 -1.21 21.01 22.90
CA GLU A 8 -1.99 21.94 22.08
C GLU A 8 -3.42 21.40 21.94
N GLU A 9 -4.41 22.24 22.23
CA GLU A 9 -5.83 21.92 22.18
C GLU A 9 -6.21 21.30 20.82
N ASP A 10 -6.78 20.09 20.89
CA ASP A 10 -7.15 19.17 19.80
C ASP A 10 -8.21 19.73 18.82
N ALA A 11 -8.67 20.97 19.00
CA ALA A 11 -9.84 21.54 18.33
C ALA A 11 -9.55 22.23 16.97
N THR A 12 -8.31 22.22 16.48
CA THR A 12 -7.91 22.95 15.25
C THR A 12 -7.27 22.09 14.15
N ARG A 13 -7.18 20.76 14.32
CA ARG A 13 -6.53 19.90 13.33
C ARG A 13 -7.54 19.35 12.31
N ASP A 14 -7.33 19.67 11.03
CA ASP A 14 -8.07 19.09 9.89
C ASP A 14 -7.68 17.64 9.58
N PHE A 15 -6.79 17.03 10.37
CA PHE A 15 -6.23 15.70 10.12
C PHE A 15 -6.00 14.92 11.43
N SER A 16 -6.13 13.59 11.34
CA SER A 16 -5.89 12.69 12.46
C SER A 16 -4.42 12.72 12.93
N PRO A 17 -4.14 12.61 14.25
CA PRO A 17 -2.79 12.64 14.76
C PRO A 17 -1.98 11.41 14.30
N MET A 18 -0.67 11.61 14.11
CA MET A 18 0.25 10.52 13.77
C MET A 18 0.50 9.63 14.99
N VAL A 19 0.03 8.38 14.92
CA VAL A 19 0.18 7.40 16.01
C VAL A 19 1.60 6.82 16.07
N ALA A 20 2.21 6.55 14.92
CA ALA A 20 3.56 5.97 14.84
C ALA A 20 4.28 6.37 13.55
N ARG A 21 5.61 6.44 13.61
CA ARG A 21 6.50 6.58 12.45
C ARG A 21 7.66 5.59 12.59
N VAL A 22 7.87 4.78 11.56
CA VAL A 22 8.98 3.82 11.50
C VAL A 22 9.74 4.01 10.19
N ARG A 23 11.06 3.87 10.27
CA ARG A 23 11.91 3.79 9.08
C ARG A 23 12.05 2.33 8.70
N LEU A 24 11.52 1.95 7.54
CA LEU A 24 11.73 0.61 7.01
C LEU A 24 13.21 0.39 6.67
N PRO A 25 13.72 -0.86 6.77
CA PRO A 25 15.07 -1.18 6.37
C PRO A 25 15.40 -0.67 4.96
N SER A 26 16.52 0.03 4.83
CA SER A 26 16.94 0.68 3.57
C SER A 26 17.26 -0.31 2.45
N ALA A 27 17.42 -1.60 2.77
CA ALA A 27 17.57 -2.68 1.80
C ALA A 27 16.26 -3.00 1.08
N TRP A 28 15.12 -2.91 1.78
CA TRP A 28 13.82 -3.29 1.24
C TRP A 28 13.43 -2.42 0.05
N ARG A 29 12.74 -3.03 -0.89
CA ARG A 29 12.18 -2.39 -2.08
C ARG A 29 10.70 -2.71 -2.18
N CYS A 30 10.03 -1.91 -3.00
CA CYS A 30 8.77 -2.32 -3.56
C CYS A 30 8.84 -2.28 -5.08
N VAL A 31 8.23 -3.26 -5.74
CA VAL A 31 7.96 -3.24 -7.16
C VAL A 31 6.54 -2.71 -7.33
N VAL A 32 6.40 -1.54 -7.96
CA VAL A 32 5.11 -0.91 -8.27
C VAL A 32 4.77 -1.23 -9.72
N ILE A 33 3.58 -1.77 -9.94
CA ILE A 33 3.10 -2.27 -11.23
C ILE A 33 1.77 -1.57 -11.53
N VAL A 34 1.70 -0.88 -12.66
CA VAL A 34 0.54 -0.09 -13.08
C VAL A 34 0.19 -0.42 -14.53
N GLY A 35 -1.04 -0.83 -14.80
CA GLY A 35 -1.51 -1.04 -16.17
C GLY A 35 -1.59 0.29 -16.92
N ARG A 36 -0.96 0.40 -18.10
CA ARG A 36 -0.84 1.66 -18.85
C ARG A 36 -2.15 2.28 -19.28
N GLU A 37 -3.13 1.44 -19.60
CA GLU A 37 -4.45 1.87 -20.07
C GLU A 37 -5.49 1.93 -18.95
N ALA A 38 -5.09 1.57 -17.72
CA ALA A 38 -5.99 1.58 -16.59
C ALA A 38 -6.00 2.96 -15.92
N VAL A 39 -7.19 3.54 -15.80
CA VAL A 39 -7.40 4.83 -15.11
C VAL A 39 -8.15 4.57 -13.83
N GLY A 40 -7.53 4.89 -12.69
CA GLY A 40 -8.14 4.74 -11.38
C GLY A 40 -9.37 5.63 -11.17
N LEU A 41 -10.23 5.29 -10.20
CA LEU A 41 -11.25 6.22 -9.72
C LEU A 41 -10.59 7.43 -9.05
N HIS A 42 -11.00 8.63 -9.46
CA HIS A 42 -10.56 9.88 -8.83
C HIS A 42 -11.65 10.97 -8.92
N GLY A 43 -11.59 11.96 -8.04
CA GLY A 43 -12.42 13.17 -8.12
C GLY A 43 -13.91 12.90 -7.89
N ASP A 44 -14.78 13.42 -8.74
CA ASP A 44 -16.23 13.33 -8.51
C ASP A 44 -16.78 11.91 -8.68
N ALA A 45 -16.18 11.10 -9.56
CA ALA A 45 -16.52 9.69 -9.69
C ALA A 45 -16.18 8.90 -8.41
N GLU A 46 -15.04 9.21 -7.80
CA GLU A 46 -14.60 8.65 -6.52
C GLU A 46 -15.56 9.03 -5.39
N LYS A 47 -15.90 10.32 -5.26
CA LYS A 47 -16.88 10.81 -4.26
C LYS A 47 -18.25 10.15 -4.42
N ALA A 48 -18.72 10.01 -5.67
CA ALA A 48 -19.99 9.36 -5.94
C ALA A 48 -19.97 7.88 -5.55
N ALA A 49 -18.86 7.18 -5.81
CA ALA A 49 -18.67 5.79 -5.37
C ALA A 49 -18.66 5.69 -3.83
N PHE A 50 -17.93 6.57 -3.13
CA PHE A 50 -17.95 6.62 -1.67
C PHE A 50 -19.36 6.84 -1.10
N GLY A 51 -20.15 7.72 -1.72
CA GLY A 51 -21.54 7.98 -1.30
C GLY A 51 -22.49 6.79 -1.44
N ARG A 52 -22.11 5.75 -2.20
CA ARG A 52 -22.88 4.50 -2.35
C ARG A 52 -22.43 3.40 -1.39
N LEU A 53 -21.28 3.53 -0.76
CA LEU A 53 -20.74 2.48 0.10
C LEU A 53 -21.55 2.38 1.39
N PRO A 54 -21.80 1.15 1.88
CA PRO A 54 -22.35 0.99 3.21
C PRO A 54 -21.33 1.44 4.28
N PRO A 55 -21.79 1.76 5.50
CA PRO A 55 -20.89 1.98 6.63
C PRO A 55 -19.94 0.80 6.82
N MET A 56 -18.67 1.09 7.11
CA MET A 56 -17.68 0.05 7.38
C MET A 56 -18.03 -0.72 8.66
N PRO A 57 -18.14 -2.07 8.62
CA PRO A 57 -18.36 -2.88 9.81
C PRO A 57 -17.27 -2.64 10.87
N ALA A 58 -17.67 -2.53 12.14
CA ALA A 58 -16.75 -2.26 13.25
C ALA A 58 -15.69 -3.37 13.40
N GLU A 59 -16.06 -4.59 13.07
CA GLU A 59 -15.19 -5.77 13.11
C GLU A 59 -14.05 -5.68 12.10
N ILE A 60 -14.32 -5.14 10.91
CA ILE A 60 -13.28 -4.90 9.89
C ILE A 60 -12.31 -3.84 10.38
N SER A 61 -12.83 -2.72 10.90
CA SER A 61 -12.01 -1.65 11.47
C SER A 61 -11.13 -2.15 12.61
N GLY A 62 -11.69 -2.95 13.52
CA GLY A 62 -10.97 -3.54 14.65
C GLY A 62 -9.85 -4.47 14.22
N GLU A 63 -10.11 -5.35 13.25
CA GLU A 63 -9.07 -6.26 12.74
C GLU A 63 -7.99 -5.51 11.93
N LEU A 64 -8.35 -4.49 11.15
CA LEU A 64 -7.37 -3.62 10.49
C LEU A 64 -6.46 -2.93 11.50
N ALA A 65 -7.02 -2.37 12.59
CA ALA A 65 -6.26 -1.77 13.66
C ALA A 65 -5.32 -2.79 14.32
N ARG A 66 -5.80 -4.01 14.58
CA ARG A 66 -4.99 -5.11 15.13
C ARG A 66 -3.83 -5.46 14.19
N ILE A 67 -4.08 -5.66 12.89
CA ILE A 67 -3.02 -5.97 11.91
C ILE A 67 -2.00 -4.83 11.87
N ALA A 68 -2.44 -3.58 11.80
CA ALA A 68 -1.56 -2.43 11.73
C ALA A 68 -0.66 -2.33 12.97
N LEU A 69 -1.24 -2.41 14.17
CA LEU A 69 -0.55 -2.15 15.42
C LEU A 69 0.22 -3.36 15.97
N LEU A 70 -0.25 -4.58 15.73
CA LEU A 70 0.31 -5.79 16.33
C LEU A 70 1.08 -6.68 15.35
N ASP A 71 0.84 -6.55 14.03
CA ASP A 71 1.55 -7.36 13.03
C ASP A 71 2.51 -6.48 12.21
N LEU A 72 1.99 -5.46 11.53
CA LEU A 72 2.72 -4.65 10.56
C LEU A 72 3.77 -3.76 11.24
N LEU A 73 3.36 -2.98 12.25
CA LEU A 73 4.22 -2.03 12.94
C LEU A 73 5.40 -2.72 13.65
N PRO A 74 5.21 -3.79 14.46
CA PRO A 74 6.33 -4.46 15.12
C PRO A 74 7.30 -5.11 14.12
N ALA A 75 6.78 -5.75 13.06
CA ALA A 75 7.62 -6.37 12.03
C ALA A 75 8.46 -5.32 11.28
N ALA A 76 7.90 -4.14 11.01
CA ALA A 76 8.62 -3.00 10.45
C ALA A 76 9.74 -2.51 11.37
N VAL A 77 9.46 -2.37 12.68
CA VAL A 77 10.45 -1.92 13.68
C VAL A 77 11.61 -2.92 13.80
N GLU A 78 11.30 -4.21 13.81
CA GLU A 78 12.29 -5.27 14.00
C GLU A 78 13.01 -5.67 12.70
N GLY A 79 12.60 -5.12 11.55
CA GLY A 79 13.17 -5.48 10.25
C GLY A 79 12.85 -6.92 9.82
N LYS A 80 11.71 -7.44 10.25
CA LYS A 80 11.21 -8.79 9.93
C LYS A 80 10.45 -8.78 8.61
N PHE A 81 11.17 -8.98 7.50
CA PHE A 81 10.64 -8.79 6.15
C PHE A 81 9.44 -9.70 5.81
N ILE A 82 9.51 -10.98 6.19
CA ILE A 82 8.47 -11.96 5.86
C ILE A 82 7.18 -11.61 6.61
N GLU A 83 7.27 -11.35 7.91
CA GLU A 83 6.15 -10.99 8.76
C GLU A 83 5.52 -9.65 8.32
N PHE A 84 6.35 -8.65 8.01
CA PHE A 84 5.89 -7.38 7.44
C PHE A 84 5.13 -7.60 6.14
N SER A 85 5.69 -8.38 5.21
CA SER A 85 5.10 -8.64 3.90
C SER A 85 3.77 -9.41 4.00
N LEU A 86 3.69 -10.39 4.89
CA LEU A 86 2.44 -11.10 5.19
C LEU A 86 1.38 -10.17 5.77
N ALA A 87 1.77 -9.26 6.67
CA ALA A 87 0.89 -8.26 7.25
C ALA A 87 0.38 -7.26 6.19
N VAL A 88 1.23 -6.79 5.26
CA VAL A 88 0.82 -5.96 4.12
C VAL A 88 -0.25 -6.65 3.28
N ARG A 89 -0.03 -7.91 2.91
CA ARG A 89 -1.00 -8.70 2.13
C ARG A 89 -2.33 -8.86 2.86
N LYS A 90 -2.27 -9.22 4.15
CA LYS A 90 -3.47 -9.40 4.98
C LYS A 90 -4.24 -8.08 5.14
N TYR A 91 -3.53 -6.99 5.41
CA TYR A 91 -4.12 -5.66 5.54
C TYR A 91 -4.77 -5.21 4.23
N GLY A 92 -4.06 -5.30 3.10
CA GLY A 92 -4.58 -4.90 1.79
C GLY A 92 -5.83 -5.68 1.39
N ALA A 93 -5.82 -7.00 1.59
CA ALA A 93 -6.99 -7.84 1.30
C ALA A 93 -8.20 -7.46 2.17
N LEU A 94 -8.00 -7.22 3.47
CA LEU A 94 -9.08 -6.84 4.38
C LEU A 94 -9.59 -5.42 4.12
N ALA A 95 -8.68 -4.47 3.86
CA ALA A 95 -9.00 -3.08 3.58
C ALA A 95 -9.80 -2.93 2.28
N GLY A 96 -9.60 -3.82 1.31
CA GLY A 96 -10.37 -3.85 0.06
C GLY A 96 -11.80 -4.37 0.22
N LYS A 97 -12.10 -5.18 1.24
CA LYS A 97 -13.41 -5.86 1.39
C LYS A 97 -14.62 -4.92 1.35
N PRO A 98 -14.65 -3.80 2.09
CA PRO A 98 -15.80 -2.88 2.07
C PRO A 98 -16.05 -2.27 0.69
N PHE A 99 -15.04 -2.26 -0.17
CA PHE A 99 -15.07 -1.62 -1.47
C PHE A 99 -15.32 -2.59 -2.62
N GLU A 100 -15.37 -3.90 -2.38
CA GLU A 100 -15.42 -4.93 -3.42
C GLU A 100 -16.55 -4.72 -4.44
N GLN A 101 -17.74 -4.29 -3.98
CA GLN A 101 -18.89 -4.08 -4.87
C GLN A 101 -18.65 -2.96 -5.90
N GLU A 102 -18.04 -1.85 -5.48
CA GLU A 102 -17.67 -0.77 -6.39
C GLU A 102 -16.43 -1.16 -7.20
N SER A 103 -15.43 -1.79 -6.56
CA SER A 103 -14.20 -2.23 -7.21
C SER A 103 -14.45 -3.19 -8.37
N ARG A 104 -15.38 -4.15 -8.24
CA ARG A 104 -15.70 -5.14 -9.29
C ARG A 104 -16.31 -4.52 -10.55
N GLN A 105 -16.85 -3.31 -10.47
CA GLN A 105 -17.41 -2.61 -11.62
C GLN A 105 -16.33 -1.89 -12.45
N LEU A 106 -15.10 -1.82 -11.93
CA LEU A 106 -14.00 -1.13 -12.60
C LEU A 106 -13.43 -1.98 -13.72
N PRO A 107 -13.09 -1.37 -14.88
CA PRO A 107 -12.66 -2.12 -16.06
C PRO A 107 -11.36 -2.91 -15.84
N TYR A 108 -10.53 -2.49 -14.87
CA TYR A 108 -9.26 -3.13 -14.54
C TYR A 108 -9.34 -4.09 -13.34
N ALA A 109 -10.51 -4.26 -12.71
CA ALA A 109 -10.63 -5.04 -11.47
C ALA A 109 -10.15 -6.48 -11.61
N GLN A 110 -10.57 -7.15 -12.69
CA GLN A 110 -10.18 -8.53 -12.96
C GLN A 110 -8.69 -8.66 -13.27
N ALA A 111 -8.13 -7.71 -14.03
CA ALA A 111 -6.70 -7.67 -14.32
C ALA A 111 -5.87 -7.48 -13.04
N THR A 112 -6.35 -6.67 -12.10
CA THR A 112 -5.69 -6.50 -10.79
C THR A 112 -5.70 -7.78 -9.96
N VAL A 113 -6.82 -8.52 -9.94
CA VAL A 113 -6.91 -9.82 -9.25
C VAL A 113 -5.90 -10.82 -9.86
N GLN A 114 -5.89 -10.94 -11.18
CA GLN A 114 -4.96 -11.82 -11.91
C GLN A 114 -3.50 -11.43 -11.65
N LEU A 115 -3.20 -10.13 -11.55
CA LEU A 115 -1.86 -9.66 -11.23
C LEU A 115 -1.44 -10.04 -9.80
N LEU A 116 -2.32 -9.90 -8.81
CA LEU A 116 -2.05 -10.31 -7.43
C LEU A 116 -1.82 -11.83 -7.32
N GLU A 117 -2.62 -12.63 -8.04
CA GLU A 117 -2.44 -14.08 -8.14
C GLU A 117 -1.09 -14.44 -8.77
N LEU A 118 -0.78 -13.85 -9.92
CA LEU A 118 0.51 -14.05 -10.60
C LEU A 118 1.69 -13.70 -9.69
N LEU A 119 1.64 -12.57 -8.99
CA LEU A 119 2.70 -12.17 -8.05
C LEU A 119 2.89 -13.21 -6.94
N SER A 120 1.79 -13.80 -6.44
CA SER A 120 1.86 -14.89 -5.47
C SER A 120 2.53 -16.14 -6.07
N GLU A 121 2.22 -16.50 -7.32
CA GLU A 121 2.84 -17.63 -8.03
C GLU A 121 4.34 -17.40 -8.29
N LEU A 122 4.75 -16.15 -8.54
CA LEU A 122 6.15 -15.75 -8.69
C LEU A 122 6.89 -15.67 -7.34
N GLY A 123 6.21 -15.91 -6.21
CA GLY A 123 6.82 -15.98 -4.88
C GLY A 123 6.82 -14.67 -4.11
N ALA A 124 6.05 -13.65 -4.52
CA ALA A 124 5.89 -12.44 -3.74
C ALA A 124 5.10 -12.73 -2.44
N VAL A 125 5.77 -12.64 -1.30
CA VAL A 125 5.18 -12.90 0.03
C VAL A 125 4.11 -11.88 0.41
N GLY A 126 4.35 -10.62 0.03
CA GLY A 126 3.49 -9.49 0.33
C GLY A 126 3.20 -8.68 -0.93
N CYS A 127 1.97 -8.74 -1.40
CA CYS A 127 1.48 -7.84 -2.44
C CYS A 127 0.11 -7.27 -2.05
N ALA A 128 -0.15 -6.05 -2.50
CA ALA A 128 -1.41 -5.37 -2.24
C ALA A 128 -1.71 -4.36 -3.36
N GLN A 129 -3.00 -4.17 -3.63
CA GLN A 129 -3.48 -3.04 -4.42
C GLN A 129 -3.38 -1.76 -3.59
N SER A 130 -2.98 -0.66 -4.22
CA SER A 130 -3.06 0.68 -3.63
C SER A 130 -4.43 1.30 -3.92
N SER A 131 -5.17 1.66 -2.87
CA SER A 131 -6.49 2.31 -2.96
C SER A 131 -7.45 1.56 -3.91
N TRP A 132 -8.21 2.27 -4.75
CA TRP A 132 -9.05 1.68 -5.81
C TRP A 132 -8.27 1.26 -7.07
N GLY A 133 -6.94 1.22 -7.01
CA GLY A 133 -6.09 0.80 -8.12
C GLY A 133 -5.93 1.85 -9.21
N PRO A 134 -5.31 1.49 -10.35
CA PRO A 134 -4.88 0.13 -10.72
C PRO A 134 -3.51 -0.27 -10.17
N ALA A 135 -2.83 0.59 -9.41
CA ALA A 135 -1.50 0.32 -8.92
C ALA A 135 -1.46 -0.87 -7.94
N VAL A 136 -0.57 -1.82 -8.21
CA VAL A 136 -0.24 -2.94 -7.32
C VAL A 136 1.21 -2.81 -6.86
N MET A 137 1.44 -3.10 -5.59
CA MET A 137 2.76 -3.14 -4.99
C MET A 137 3.11 -4.58 -4.58
N ALA A 138 4.33 -5.02 -4.88
CA ALA A 138 4.96 -6.21 -4.30
C ALA A 138 6.15 -5.81 -3.41
N CYS A 139 6.20 -6.35 -2.20
CA CYS A 139 7.31 -6.14 -1.26
C CYS A 139 8.50 -7.04 -1.65
N CYS A 140 9.71 -6.49 -1.62
CA CYS A 140 10.94 -7.22 -1.89
C CYS A 140 12.00 -6.92 -0.83
N GLU A 141 12.69 -7.95 -0.35
CA GLU A 141 13.67 -7.80 0.75
C GLU A 141 14.91 -7.01 0.34
N SER A 142 15.21 -6.97 -0.96
CA SER A 142 16.39 -6.31 -1.51
C SER A 142 16.17 -5.80 -2.93
N LEU A 143 17.12 -5.01 -3.42
CA LEU A 143 17.17 -4.62 -4.84
C LEU A 143 17.30 -5.83 -5.76
N ASP A 144 18.10 -6.83 -5.37
CA ASP A 144 18.29 -8.04 -6.18
C ASP A 144 17.01 -8.88 -6.25
N ALA A 145 16.27 -8.97 -5.15
CA ALA A 145 14.97 -9.66 -5.14
C ALA A 145 13.95 -8.93 -6.03
N ALA A 146 13.93 -7.59 -5.97
CA ALA A 146 13.08 -6.78 -6.85
C ALA A 146 13.48 -6.94 -8.32
N GLY A 147 14.79 -6.97 -8.64
CA GLY A 147 15.29 -7.20 -9.99
C GLY A 147 14.85 -8.54 -10.55
N ARG A 148 15.00 -9.63 -9.78
CA ARG A 148 14.52 -10.96 -10.19
C ARG A 148 13.02 -10.99 -10.49
N LEU A 149 12.21 -10.33 -9.67
CA LEU A 149 10.77 -10.23 -9.92
C LEU A 149 10.48 -9.48 -11.23
N VAL A 150 11.18 -8.37 -11.48
CA VAL A 150 11.04 -7.62 -12.74
C VAL A 150 11.46 -8.46 -13.95
N ASP A 151 12.56 -9.22 -13.86
CA ASP A 151 13.01 -10.12 -14.93
C ASP A 151 11.97 -11.21 -15.23
N GLN A 152 11.34 -11.78 -14.19
CA GLN A 152 10.26 -12.76 -14.34
C GLN A 152 9.02 -12.13 -15.01
N LEU A 153 8.65 -10.92 -14.63
CA LEU A 153 7.54 -10.18 -15.26
C LEU A 153 7.85 -9.86 -16.74
N ASP A 154 9.09 -9.52 -17.07
CA ASP A 154 9.51 -9.27 -18.45
C ASP A 154 9.53 -10.53 -19.31
N ALA A 155 9.98 -11.66 -18.76
CA ALA A 155 9.89 -12.97 -19.41
C ALA A 155 8.43 -13.35 -19.76
N LEU A 156 7.47 -12.94 -18.93
CA LEU A 156 6.04 -13.07 -19.16
C LEU A 156 5.44 -11.97 -20.05
N ARG A 157 6.28 -11.06 -20.58
CA ARG A 157 5.92 -9.91 -21.44
C ARG A 157 5.02 -8.88 -20.76
N MET A 158 4.99 -8.84 -19.43
CA MET A 158 4.12 -7.92 -18.68
C MET A 158 4.49 -6.45 -18.89
N LEU A 159 5.78 -6.14 -19.09
CA LEU A 159 6.30 -4.78 -19.30
C LEU A 159 5.80 -4.12 -20.60
N ARG A 160 5.16 -4.88 -21.49
CA ARG A 160 4.51 -4.32 -22.70
C ARG A 160 3.26 -3.53 -22.36
N HIS A 161 2.55 -3.95 -21.31
CA HIS A 161 1.24 -3.43 -20.93
C HIS A 161 1.23 -2.73 -19.58
N HIS A 162 2.31 -2.87 -18.81
CA HIS A 162 2.45 -2.31 -17.47
C HIS A 162 3.70 -1.45 -17.38
N ASP A 163 3.58 -0.33 -16.68
CA ASP A 163 4.72 0.37 -16.14
C ASP A 163 5.14 -0.31 -14.83
N VAL A 164 6.41 -0.68 -14.76
CA VAL A 164 7.00 -1.41 -13.63
C VAL A 164 8.18 -0.61 -13.09
N VAL A 165 8.11 -0.26 -11.82
CA VAL A 165 9.13 0.58 -11.17
C VAL A 165 9.59 -0.09 -9.88
N ILE A 166 10.91 -0.26 -9.74
CA ILE A 166 11.53 -0.60 -8.45
C ILE A 166 11.70 0.70 -7.67
N ALA A 167 11.00 0.82 -6.54
CA ALA A 167 11.06 1.97 -5.67
C ALA A 167 11.66 1.62 -4.30
N ARG A 168 12.16 2.66 -3.62
CA ARG A 168 12.53 2.61 -2.21
C ARG A 168 11.37 3.16 -1.38
N PHE A 169 11.24 2.67 -0.15
CA PHE A 169 10.40 3.33 0.83
C PHE A 169 11.07 4.64 1.28
N ASP A 170 10.42 5.77 1.06
CA ASP A 170 10.94 7.06 1.54
C ASP A 170 10.94 7.10 3.07
N SER A 171 12.04 7.60 3.63
CA SER A 171 12.25 7.71 5.09
C SER A 171 12.27 9.15 5.58
N GLN A 172 12.34 10.12 4.66
CA GLN A 172 12.48 11.54 4.97
C GLN A 172 11.11 12.23 5.01
N GLY A 173 10.20 11.89 4.10
CA GLY A 173 8.96 12.64 3.91
C GLY A 173 9.22 13.92 3.12
N ALA A 174 8.29 14.88 3.21
CA ALA A 174 8.40 16.13 2.47
C ALA A 174 9.65 16.94 2.88
N MET A 175 10.41 17.40 1.89
CA MET A 175 11.57 18.28 2.07
C MET A 175 11.32 19.61 1.36
N LEU A 176 11.42 20.73 2.08
CA LEU A 176 11.45 22.06 1.50
C LEU A 176 12.90 22.45 1.23
N ARG A 177 13.16 22.95 0.02
CA ARG A 177 14.47 23.48 -0.37
C ARG A 177 14.27 24.85 -1.00
N VAL A 178 15.06 25.82 -0.59
CA VAL A 178 15.16 27.11 -1.28
C VAL A 178 16.05 26.88 -2.49
N VAL A 179 15.55 27.27 -3.66
CA VAL A 179 16.30 27.23 -4.92
C VAL A 179 16.69 28.67 -5.22
N GLU A 180 17.99 28.95 -5.23
CA GLU A 180 18.58 30.23 -5.65
C GLU A 180 18.82 30.26 -7.16
#